data_AF-A0A8J7TJI2-F1
#
_entry.id   AF-A0A8J7TJI2-F1
#
_cell.length_a   1.000
_cell.length_b   1.000
_cell.length_c   1.000
_cell.angle_alpha   90.00
_cell.angle_beta   90.00
_cell.angle_gamma   90.00
#
_symmetry.space_group_name_H-M   'P 1'
#
loop_
_entity.id
_entity.type
_entity.pdbx_description
1 polymer ?
#
loop_
_entity_poly.entity_id
_entity_poly.type
_entity_poly.pdbx_seq_one_letter_code
_entity_poly.pdbx_strand_id
1 'polypeptide(L)'
;MAFCSNCGKALLNDAEICRNCGTEVKVEKSSEKEKKVEDKGKNKKAKKISHQIRLILVLLIWSGIIFMIIYLYKTLEIPNISEIISVFKSRFR
;
A
#
# COMPACT_ATOMS: atom_id res chain seq x y z
N MET A 1 -11.81 22.70 -22.21
CA MET A 1 -11.67 21.23 -22.27
C MET A 1 -11.01 20.91 -23.59
N ALA A 2 -9.85 20.26 -23.57
CA ALA A 2 -9.15 19.86 -24.79
C ALA A 2 -9.65 18.48 -25.23
N PHE A 3 -9.64 18.20 -26.54
CA PHE A 3 -9.98 16.90 -27.11
C PHE A 3 -8.81 16.37 -27.92
N CYS A 4 -8.64 15.06 -27.94
CA CYS A 4 -7.57 14.41 -28.68
C CYS A 4 -7.81 14.54 -30.18
N SER A 5 -6.84 15.07 -30.91
CA SER A 5 -6.89 15.18 -32.38
C SER A 5 -6.91 13.82 -33.10
N ASN A 6 -6.48 12.74 -32.42
CA ASN A 6 -6.46 11.39 -32.99
C ASN A 6 -7.78 10.62 -32.73
N CYS A 7 -8.34 10.68 -31.51
CA CYS A 7 -9.50 9.86 -31.14
C CYS A 7 -10.77 10.63 -30.75
N GLY A 8 -10.72 11.96 -30.72
CA GLY A 8 -11.86 12.82 -30.37
C GLY A 8 -12.29 12.79 -28.90
N LYS A 9 -11.60 12.04 -28.03
CA LYS A 9 -11.94 11.96 -26.59
C LYS A 9 -11.38 13.13 -25.80
N ALA A 10 -12.05 13.49 -24.72
CA ALA A 10 -11.62 14.55 -23.82
C ALA A 10 -10.24 14.23 -23.22
N LEU A 11 -9.36 15.22 -23.26
CA LEU A 11 -8.06 15.21 -22.63
C LEU A 11 -8.17 15.91 -21.27
N LEU A 12 -7.46 15.37 -20.27
CA LEU A 12 -7.27 16.09 -19.02
C LEU A 12 -6.35 17.28 -19.29
N ASN A 13 -6.63 18.40 -18.62
CA ASN A 13 -5.70 19.53 -18.61
C ASN A 13 -4.36 19.00 -18.08
N ASP A 14 -3.27 19.29 -18.80
CA ASP A 14 -1.91 18.80 -18.55
C ASP A 14 -1.60 17.34 -18.93
N ALA A 15 -2.46 16.65 -19.69
CA ALA A 15 -2.14 15.31 -20.21
C ALA A 15 -1.16 15.38 -21.39
N GLU A 16 0.06 14.87 -21.20
CA GLU A 16 1.08 14.72 -22.27
C GLU A 16 0.79 13.56 -23.23
N ILE A 17 -0.03 12.59 -22.79
CA ILE A 17 -0.41 11.41 -23.58
C ILE A 17 -1.90 11.14 -23.41
N CYS A 18 -2.60 10.88 -24.51
CA CYS A 18 -3.99 10.48 -24.46
C CYS A 18 -4.14 9.09 -23.85
N ARG A 19 -4.84 8.98 -22.71
CA ARG A 19 -5.10 7.69 -22.03
C ARG A 19 -5.97 6.73 -22.83
N ASN A 20 -6.62 7.19 -23.90
CA ASN A 20 -7.53 6.36 -24.68
C ASN A 20 -6.89 5.79 -25.95
N CYS A 21 -6.01 6.52 -26.61
CA CYS A 21 -5.39 6.07 -27.87
C CYS A 21 -3.86 6.04 -27.83
N GLY A 22 -3.23 6.53 -26.76
CA GLY A 22 -1.78 6.54 -26.61
C GLY A 22 -1.07 7.63 -27.42
N THR A 23 -1.80 8.49 -28.14
CA THR A 23 -1.19 9.59 -28.90
C THR A 23 -0.62 10.64 -27.96
N GLU A 24 0.64 11.02 -28.20
CA GLU A 24 1.31 12.13 -27.54
C GLU A 24 0.60 13.45 -27.87
N VAL A 25 0.25 14.19 -26.83
CA VAL A 25 -0.37 15.51 -26.92
C VAL A 25 0.73 16.52 -26.63
N LYS A 26 1.23 17.17 -27.68
CA LYS A 26 2.18 18.29 -27.55
C LYS A 26 1.45 19.49 -26.96
N VAL A 27 1.42 19.58 -25.63
CA VAL A 27 0.94 20.77 -24.93
C VAL A 27 2.11 21.73 -24.83
N GLU A 28 2.17 22.70 -25.75
CA GLU A 28 3.09 23.82 -25.60
C GLU A 28 2.66 24.62 -24.37
N LYS A 29 3.36 24.43 -23.25
CA LYS A 29 3.19 25.23 -22.03
C LYS A 29 3.66 26.66 -22.30
N SER A 30 2.80 27.48 -22.88
CA SER A 30 2.88 28.93 -22.73
C SER A 30 2.21 29.31 -21.40
N SER A 31 3.02 29.80 -20.49
CA SER A 31 2.68 30.42 -19.22
C SER A 31 1.52 31.44 -19.31
N GLU A 32 0.80 31.63 -18.19
CA GLU A 32 0.42 32.93 -17.57
C GLU A 32 -1.06 33.01 -17.07
N LYS A 33 -1.20 33.10 -15.73
CA LYS A 33 -2.28 33.71 -14.88
C LYS A 33 -3.69 33.07 -14.81
N GLU A 34 -4.49 33.16 -13.75
CA GLU A 34 -4.38 33.36 -12.28
C GLU A 34 -5.86 33.43 -11.80
N LYS A 35 -6.24 32.70 -10.75
CA LYS A 35 -7.24 33.18 -9.78
C LYS A 35 -7.05 32.45 -8.44
N LYS A 36 -6.54 33.20 -7.46
CA LYS A 36 -6.52 32.87 -6.02
C LYS A 36 -7.95 32.72 -5.49
N VAL A 37 -8.16 31.74 -4.61
CA VAL A 37 -8.83 31.97 -3.32
C VAL A 37 -8.03 31.23 -2.25
N GLU A 38 -7.45 32.01 -1.33
CA GLU A 38 -6.93 31.55 -0.05
C GLU A 38 -8.11 31.36 0.91
N ASP A 39 -8.29 30.17 1.50
CA ASP A 39 -8.70 30.06 2.89
C ASP A 39 -8.01 28.87 3.56
N LYS A 40 -7.20 29.25 4.55
CA LYS A 40 -6.84 28.56 5.80
C LYS A 40 -6.67 27.04 5.78
N GLY A 41 -5.40 26.67 5.93
CA GLY A 41 -5.01 25.81 7.04
C GLY A 41 -5.29 24.32 6.88
N LYS A 42 -4.24 23.58 6.53
CA LYS A 42 -3.77 22.43 7.30
C LYS A 42 -2.34 22.12 6.91
N ASN A 43 -1.49 22.10 7.93
CA ASN A 43 -0.04 21.92 7.85
C ASN A 43 0.36 20.73 6.98
N LYS A 44 1.26 20.98 6.03
CA LYS A 44 2.07 19.95 5.38
C LYS A 44 3.06 19.37 6.40
N LYS A 45 2.62 18.37 7.17
CA LYS A 45 3.50 17.37 7.82
C LYS A 45 2.86 15.98 7.70
N ALA A 46 2.61 15.55 6.46
CA ALA A 46 2.20 14.19 6.16
C ALA A 46 3.34 13.48 5.42
N LYS A 47 4.36 13.05 6.15
CA LYS A 47 5.35 12.09 5.65
C LYS A 47 5.86 11.23 6.81
N LYS A 48 5.92 9.92 6.56
CA LYS A 48 6.47 8.82 7.39
C LYS A 48 5.54 8.02 8.33
N ILE A 49 4.23 7.97 8.08
CA ILE A 49 3.29 7.06 8.81
C ILE A 49 2.66 6.06 7.82
N SER A 50 3.46 5.18 7.22
CA SER A 50 2.97 4.09 6.36
C SER A 50 3.70 2.77 6.62
N HIS A 51 4.99 2.83 6.91
CA HIS A 51 5.80 1.64 7.19
C HIS A 51 5.54 1.06 8.60
N GLN A 52 5.36 1.94 9.60
CA GLN A 52 5.14 1.49 10.98
C GLN A 52 3.76 0.81 11.15
N ILE A 53 2.74 1.29 10.44
CA ILE A 53 1.40 0.68 10.46
C ILE A 53 1.42 -0.71 9.81
N ARG A 54 2.18 -0.90 8.72
CA ARG A 54 2.34 -2.22 8.08
C ARG A 54 3.02 -3.21 9.02
N LEU A 55 4.07 -2.81 9.73
CA LEU A 55 4.74 -3.68 10.71
C LEU A 55 3.81 -4.07 11.86
N ILE A 56 3.03 -3.12 12.39
CA ILE A 56 2.05 -3.37 13.46
C ILE A 56 0.94 -4.33 12.98
N LEU A 57 0.40 -4.11 11.78
CA LEU A 57 -0.60 -5.01 11.18
C LEU A 57 -0.07 -6.44 11.02
N VAL A 58 1.17 -6.58 10.55
CA VAL A 58 1.81 -7.90 10.42
C VAL A 58 1.97 -8.53 11.80
N LEU A 59 2.50 -7.83 12.81
CA LEU A 59 2.68 -8.37 14.16
C LEU A 59 1.34 -8.83 14.80
N LEU A 60 0.26 -8.10 14.58
CA LEU A 60 -1.07 -8.48 15.07
C LEU A 60 -1.60 -9.76 14.40
N ILE A 61 -1.38 -9.90 13.08
CA ILE A 61 -1.77 -11.10 12.35
C ILE A 61 -0.97 -12.31 12.83
N TRP A 62 0.35 -12.17 12.98
CA TRP A 62 1.22 -13.25 13.47
C TRP A 62 0.88 -13.66 14.90
N SER A 63 0.59 -12.70 15.79
CA SER A 63 0.13 -12.97 17.15
C SER A 63 -1.14 -13.81 17.16
N GLY A 64 -2.14 -13.44 16.35
CA GLY A 64 -3.39 -14.21 16.21
C GLY A 64 -3.16 -15.62 15.68
N ILE A 65 -2.34 -15.78 14.63
CA ILE A 65 -2.01 -17.08 14.05
C ILE A 65 -1.28 -17.96 15.07
N ILE A 66 -0.28 -17.45 15.78
CA ILE A 66 0.47 -18.18 16.81
C ILE A 66 -0.47 -18.62 17.94
N PHE A 67 -1.34 -17.74 18.42
CA PHE A 67 -2.30 -18.05 19.47
C PHE A 67 -3.30 -19.12 19.02
N MET A 68 -3.79 -19.04 17.78
CA MET A 68 -4.69 -20.04 17.19
C MET A 68 -4.01 -21.40 17.06
N ILE A 69 -2.74 -21.43 16.65
CA ILE A 69 -1.93 -22.64 16.56
C ILE A 69 -1.71 -23.25 17.95
N ILE A 70 -1.37 -22.45 18.96
CA ILE A 70 -1.22 -22.92 20.36
C ILE A 70 -2.55 -23.46 20.89
N TYR A 71 -3.65 -22.78 20.62
CA TYR A 71 -4.98 -23.23 21.02
C TYR A 71 -5.34 -24.54 20.32
N LEU A 72 -5.08 -24.66 19.02
CA LEU A 72 -5.25 -25.90 18.26
C LEU A 72 -4.38 -27.03 18.82
N TYR A 73 -3.14 -26.77 19.23
CA TYR A 73 -2.28 -27.75 19.91
C TYR A 73 -2.74 -28.08 21.33
N LYS A 74 -3.50 -27.20 21.97
CA LYS A 74 -4.16 -27.47 23.26
C LYS A 74 -5.43 -28.30 23.07
N THR A 75 -6.18 -28.09 22.00
CA THR A 75 -7.43 -28.81 21.70
C THR A 75 -7.20 -30.14 20.98
N LEU A 76 -6.16 -30.24 20.15
CA LEU A 76 -5.57 -31.51 19.73
C LEU A 76 -4.67 -31.94 20.86
N GLU A 77 -5.22 -32.65 21.83
CA GLU A 77 -4.53 -33.21 22.98
C GLU A 77 -3.42 -34.20 22.53
N ILE A 78 -2.29 -33.67 22.03
CA ILE A 78 -1.04 -34.41 21.87
C ILE A 78 -0.39 -34.39 23.26
N PRO A 79 -0.28 -35.55 23.94
CA PRO A 79 -0.06 -35.57 25.37
C PRO A 79 1.31 -35.05 25.85
N ASN A 80 2.32 -34.87 24.99
CA ASN A 80 3.68 -34.58 25.49
C ASN A 80 4.52 -33.68 24.56
N ILE A 81 4.39 -32.36 24.72
CA ILE A 81 5.31 -31.34 24.14
C ILE A 81 6.77 -31.59 24.58
N SER A 82 6.99 -32.31 25.68
CA SER A 82 8.29 -32.68 26.22
C SER A 82 9.13 -33.59 25.30
N GLU A 83 8.53 -34.41 24.44
CA GLU A 83 9.29 -35.22 23.46
C GLU A 83 9.72 -34.42 22.22
N ILE A 84 8.93 -33.45 21.78
CA ILE A 84 9.25 -32.66 20.58
C ILE A 84 10.47 -31.76 20.83
N ILE A 85 10.62 -31.25 22.05
CA ILE A 85 11.76 -30.41 22.45
C ILE A 85 13.07 -31.22 22.48
N SER A 86 13.04 -32.52 22.82
CA SER A 86 14.25 -33.36 22.86
C SER A 86 14.74 -33.75 21.46
N VAL A 87 13.83 -34.01 20.51
CA VAL A 87 14.16 -34.25 19.11
C VAL A 87 14.73 -33.00 18.45
N PHE A 88 14.16 -31.81 18.73
CA PHE A 88 14.68 -30.57 18.16
C PHE A 88 16.05 -30.19 18.73
N LYS A 89 16.28 -30.44 20.03
CA LYS A 89 17.58 -30.21 20.69
C LYS A 89 18.68 -31.15 20.20
N SER A 90 18.35 -32.38 19.79
CA SER A 90 19.33 -33.35 19.26
C SER A 90 19.65 -33.16 17.78
N ARG A 91 18.78 -32.50 17.01
CA ARG A 91 19.00 -32.21 15.57
C ARG A 91 19.81 -30.94 15.32
N PHE A 92 19.89 -30.04 16.31
CA PHE A 92 20.55 -28.73 16.19
C PHE A 92 21.86 -28.63 16.99
N ARG A 93 22.43 -29.78 17.40
CA ARG A 93 23.80 -29.88 17.94
C ARG A 93 24.69 -30.59 16.91
#